data_AF-A0A5E3XNG5-F1
#
_entry.id   AF-A0A5E3XNG5-F1
#
_cell.length_a   1.000
_cell.length_b   1.000
_cell.length_c   1.000
_cell.angle_alpha   90.00
_cell.angle_beta   90.00
_cell.angle_gamma   90.00
#
_symmetry.space_group_name_H-M   'P 1'
#
loop_
_entity.id
_entity.type
_entity.pdbx_description
1 polymer ?
#
loop_
_entity_poly.entity_id
_entity_poly.type
_entity_poly.pdbx_seq_one_letter_code
_entity_poly.pdbx_strand_id
1 'polypeptide(L)'
;MTVDTIPTLHIWPAQWGLPSLDAECLATLMHLQLAIPGRFAVVECTDPDQSPTGHLPYLTHALHTVGSYASIAKYVSALNPATLPAAGQEAVPEVFSADLDHMLSASERAVKTAWAAHTHYVLGDLLAHVLYSLPENYSTLVYPTLASLYPVPQRYYVPHRIRDLHAPRLDASGLWNLAGEEIEDVEAEEEAAQSKFPRDGKPRSTPAPPPLDKVKIWKSAFFRERVLERARGALEPYARLLHDKHFFFYDRPTSLDVLLASHILLLTSPPFPDPLLGDLIRDAFPSLLAHAQAVLSEALPSRPFSANYVTAPQQSTALSTLLPPFSALWKHPTPKEKASTAEDVKFQRGRLLWFGVAALGTIGYMLFAPTTFQFVFVKPDEVEAEGADDEEDEEEEEGESE
;
A
#
# COMPACT_ATOMS: atom_id res chain seq x y z
N MET A 1 -13.38 29.76 11.45
CA MET A 1 -12.65 28.51 11.73
C MET A 1 -13.13 28.02 13.07
N THR A 2 -14.05 27.07 13.08
CA THR A 2 -14.42 26.35 14.30
C THR A 2 -13.16 25.63 14.75
N VAL A 3 -12.64 25.96 15.93
CA VAL A 3 -11.52 25.20 16.50
C VAL A 3 -12.10 23.85 16.87
N ASP A 4 -11.77 22.81 16.10
CA ASP A 4 -12.20 21.46 16.41
C ASP A 4 -11.57 21.06 17.75
N THR A 5 -12.43 20.95 18.76
CA THR A 5 -12.07 20.62 20.14
C THR A 5 -11.84 19.12 20.33
N ILE A 6 -12.22 18.31 19.34
CA ILE A 6 -12.11 16.85 19.38
C ILE A 6 -10.79 16.45 18.71
N PRO A 7 -9.91 15.71 19.40
CA PRO A 7 -8.74 15.10 18.78
C PRO A 7 -9.17 14.26 17.57
N THR A 8 -8.64 14.58 16.40
CA THR A 8 -8.98 13.91 15.14
C THR A 8 -7.75 13.20 14.61
N LEU A 9 -7.83 11.89 14.52
CA LEU A 9 -6.77 11.01 14.01
C LEU A 9 -6.96 10.80 12.50
N HIS A 10 -5.93 11.06 11.73
CA HIS A 10 -5.90 10.82 10.29
C HIS A 10 -5.11 9.55 10.00
N ILE A 11 -5.75 8.58 9.34
CA ILE A 11 -5.20 7.26 9.03
C ILE A 11 -5.42 6.87 7.58
N TRP A 12 -4.71 5.85 7.12
CA TRP A 12 -5.04 5.18 5.86
C TRP A 12 -6.43 4.52 5.94
N PRO A 13 -7.20 4.52 4.83
CA PRO A 13 -8.52 3.90 4.77
C PRO A 13 -8.53 2.43 5.16
N ALA A 14 -9.66 1.96 5.68
CA ALA A 14 -9.85 0.56 6.05
C ALA A 14 -9.78 -0.37 4.83
N GLN A 15 -8.99 -1.45 4.93
CA GLN A 15 -8.85 -2.48 3.90
C GLN A 15 -8.68 -3.87 4.52
N TRP A 16 -9.03 -4.90 3.76
CA TRP A 16 -8.80 -6.31 4.11
C TRP A 16 -9.41 -6.75 5.46
N GLY A 17 -10.53 -6.14 5.83
CA GLY A 17 -11.19 -6.41 7.11
C GLY A 17 -10.46 -5.82 8.32
N LEU A 18 -9.49 -4.92 8.12
CA LEU A 18 -8.81 -4.15 9.17
C LEU A 18 -9.19 -2.66 9.11
N PRO A 19 -9.14 -1.93 10.24
CA PRO A 19 -9.43 -0.50 10.29
C PRO A 19 -8.50 0.39 9.45
N SER A 20 -7.32 -0.10 9.07
CA SER A 20 -6.35 0.66 8.28
C SER A 20 -5.41 -0.26 7.50
N LEU A 21 -4.89 0.25 6.39
CA LEU A 21 -3.90 -0.42 5.53
C LEU A 21 -2.50 -0.51 6.15
N ASP A 22 -2.17 0.42 7.05
CA ASP A 22 -0.81 0.61 7.58
C ASP A 22 -0.68 0.21 9.06
N ALA A 23 0.50 -0.30 9.43
CA ALA A 23 0.77 -0.85 10.74
C ALA A 23 0.84 0.24 11.83
N GLU A 24 1.41 1.40 11.53
CA GLU A 24 1.46 2.51 12.48
C GLU A 24 0.08 3.14 12.66
N CYS A 25 -0.69 3.28 11.58
CA CYS A 25 -2.07 3.76 11.63
C CYS A 25 -2.95 2.84 12.49
N LEU A 26 -2.88 1.53 12.26
CA LEU A 26 -3.62 0.54 13.03
C LEU A 26 -3.20 0.53 14.51
N ALA A 27 -1.89 0.59 14.80
CA ALA A 27 -1.39 0.69 16.16
C ALA A 27 -1.86 1.98 16.86
N THR A 28 -1.86 3.11 16.16
CA THR A 28 -2.31 4.39 16.74
C THR A 28 -3.79 4.35 17.05
N LEU A 29 -4.61 3.79 16.15
CA LEU A 29 -6.04 3.66 16.36
C LEU A 29 -6.36 2.77 17.57
N MET A 30 -5.72 1.58 17.67
CA MET A 30 -5.88 0.70 18.83
C MET A 30 -5.40 1.37 20.13
N HIS A 31 -4.27 2.09 20.08
CA HIS A 31 -3.76 2.84 21.23
C HIS A 31 -4.77 3.90 21.71
N LEU A 32 -5.34 4.70 20.79
CA LEU A 32 -6.31 5.73 21.16
C LEU A 32 -7.61 5.13 21.72
N GLN A 33 -8.07 3.98 21.19
CA GLN A 33 -9.22 3.28 21.75
C GLN A 33 -8.97 2.82 23.19
N LEU A 34 -7.80 2.28 23.47
CA LEU A 34 -7.44 1.83 24.82
C LEU A 34 -7.17 2.99 25.79
N ALA A 35 -6.67 4.13 25.30
CA ALA A 35 -6.31 5.27 26.13
C ALA A 35 -7.48 6.25 26.38
N ILE A 36 -8.24 6.58 25.34
CA ILE A 36 -9.29 7.61 25.34
C ILE A 36 -10.54 7.18 24.53
N PRO A 37 -11.20 6.06 24.90
CA PRO A 37 -12.33 5.51 24.15
C PRO A 37 -13.46 6.55 24.00
N GLY A 38 -13.98 6.69 22.79
CA GLY A 38 -15.10 7.59 22.47
C GLY A 38 -14.81 9.09 22.58
N ARG A 39 -13.55 9.51 22.75
CA ARG A 39 -13.16 10.92 22.88
C ARG A 39 -12.31 11.45 21.72
N PHE A 40 -12.18 10.68 20.66
CA PHE A 40 -11.48 11.08 19.44
C PHE A 40 -12.33 10.74 18.21
N ALA A 41 -12.05 11.43 17.11
CA ALA A 41 -12.62 11.14 15.81
C ALA A 41 -11.54 10.57 14.89
N VAL A 42 -11.96 9.79 13.89
CA VAL A 42 -11.08 9.22 12.87
C VAL A 42 -11.49 9.75 11.51
N VAL A 43 -10.49 10.23 10.76
CA VAL A 43 -10.60 10.63 9.36
C VAL A 43 -9.75 9.67 8.55
N GLU A 44 -10.37 9.06 7.56
CA GLU A 44 -9.62 8.33 6.54
C GLU A 44 -9.06 9.32 5.51
N CYS A 45 -7.75 9.28 5.32
CA CYS A 45 -6.98 10.20 4.50
C CYS A 45 -6.05 9.41 3.58
N THR A 46 -5.91 9.87 2.33
CA THR A 46 -5.01 9.29 1.34
C THR A 46 -3.78 10.16 1.06
N ASP A 47 -3.77 11.39 1.58
CA ASP A 47 -2.76 12.41 1.32
C ASP A 47 -1.81 12.57 2.53
N PRO A 48 -0.64 11.91 2.53
CA PRO A 48 0.29 12.00 3.64
C PRO A 48 0.97 13.37 3.76
N ASP A 49 0.92 14.21 2.71
CA ASP A 49 1.50 15.56 2.68
C ASP A 49 0.81 16.53 3.65
N GLN A 50 -0.41 16.21 4.11
CA GLN A 50 -1.08 16.98 5.16
C GLN A 50 -0.45 16.77 6.54
N SER A 51 0.30 15.69 6.72
CA SER A 51 1.03 15.39 7.95
C SER A 51 2.27 16.27 8.06
N PRO A 52 2.61 16.78 9.27
CA PRO A 52 3.84 17.53 9.49
C PRO A 52 5.10 16.70 9.22
N THR A 53 4.99 15.37 9.28
CA THR A 53 6.10 14.44 9.02
C THR A 53 6.09 13.88 7.60
N GLY A 54 5.09 14.21 6.76
CA GLY A 54 4.94 13.65 5.42
C GLY A 54 4.55 12.16 5.40
N HIS A 55 4.09 11.63 6.53
CA HIS A 55 3.64 10.24 6.69
C HIS A 55 2.41 10.18 7.59
N LEU A 56 1.49 9.26 7.30
CA LEU A 56 0.40 8.88 8.21
C LEU A 56 0.92 7.85 9.22
N PRO A 57 0.41 7.82 10.46
CA PRO A 57 -0.71 8.61 10.99
C PRO A 57 -0.30 9.99 11.55
N TYR A 58 -1.27 10.90 11.60
CA TYR A 58 -1.14 12.16 12.33
C TYR A 58 -2.42 12.54 13.08
N LEU A 59 -2.27 13.27 14.19
CA LEU A 59 -3.36 13.75 15.04
C LEU A 59 -3.46 15.27 14.93
N THR A 60 -4.66 15.77 14.66
CA THR A 60 -5.00 17.20 14.76
C THR A 60 -5.86 17.44 15.99
N HIS A 61 -5.42 18.34 16.87
CA HIS A 61 -6.19 18.74 18.04
C HIS A 61 -6.00 20.24 18.28
N ALA A 62 -7.10 21.01 18.18
CA ALA A 62 -7.10 22.46 18.21
C ALA A 62 -6.08 23.10 17.24
N LEU A 63 -4.97 23.62 17.74
CA LEU A 63 -3.91 24.27 16.95
C LEU A 63 -2.65 23.37 16.78
N HIS A 64 -2.70 22.14 17.29
CA HIS A 64 -1.57 21.22 17.25
C HIS A 64 -1.80 20.13 16.22
N THR A 65 -0.78 19.89 15.41
CA THR A 65 -0.70 18.74 14.50
C THR A 65 0.53 17.93 14.89
N VAL A 66 0.33 16.65 15.21
CA VAL A 66 1.37 15.75 15.70
C VAL A 66 1.40 14.51 14.82
N GLY A 67 2.52 14.24 14.13
CA GLY A 67 2.71 13.04 13.31
C GLY A 67 3.54 11.98 14.03
N SER A 68 3.49 10.74 13.56
CA SER A 68 4.13 9.51 14.13
C SER A 68 3.46 8.96 15.39
N TYR A 69 3.41 7.62 15.48
CA TYR A 69 2.85 6.89 16.63
C TYR A 69 3.42 7.38 17.97
N ALA A 70 4.76 7.45 18.09
CA ALA A 70 5.42 7.77 19.35
C ALA A 70 5.09 9.19 19.85
N SER A 71 5.00 10.15 18.92
CA SER A 71 4.66 11.53 19.27
C SER A 71 3.18 11.67 19.63
N ILE A 72 2.30 10.95 18.93
CA ILE A 72 0.86 10.92 19.23
C ILE A 72 0.61 10.31 20.61
N ALA A 73 1.20 9.14 20.90
CA ALA A 73 1.09 8.50 22.21
C ALA A 73 1.57 9.42 23.34
N LYS A 74 2.71 10.09 23.16
CA LYS A 74 3.23 11.07 24.12
C LYS A 74 2.30 12.27 24.26
N TYR A 75 1.76 12.80 23.16
CA TYR A 75 0.84 13.91 23.18
C TYR A 75 -0.43 13.57 23.97
N VAL A 76 -1.03 12.41 23.71
CA VAL A 76 -2.24 11.92 24.37
C VAL A 76 -2.01 11.69 25.86
N SER A 77 -0.87 11.11 26.24
CA SER A 77 -0.50 10.92 27.65
C SER A 77 -0.39 12.25 28.43
N ALA A 78 -0.12 13.36 27.73
CA ALA A 78 -0.02 14.69 28.32
C ALA A 78 -1.34 15.49 28.28
N LEU A 79 -2.40 14.95 27.66
CA LEU A 79 -3.70 15.62 27.60
C LEU A 79 -4.41 15.56 28.96
N ASN A 80 -5.02 16.68 29.34
CA ASN A 80 -5.85 16.72 30.54
C ASN A 80 -7.24 16.12 30.24
N PRO A 81 -7.82 15.34 31.16
CA PRO A 81 -9.17 14.78 30.98
C PRO A 81 -10.24 15.87 30.80
N ALA A 82 -10.00 17.08 31.32
CA ALA A 82 -10.91 18.23 31.21
C ALA A 82 -10.90 18.91 29.83
N THR A 83 -9.86 18.70 29.02
CA THR A 83 -9.78 19.26 27.65
C THR A 83 -10.43 18.34 26.62
N LEU A 84 -10.70 17.09 26.97
CA LEU A 84 -11.36 16.13 26.09
C LEU A 84 -12.89 16.28 26.18
N PRO A 85 -13.62 16.03 25.08
CA PRO A 85 -15.07 15.98 25.13
C PRO A 85 -15.55 14.90 26.12
N ALA A 86 -16.71 15.12 26.73
CA ALA A 86 -17.37 14.09 27.52
C ALA A 86 -17.63 12.89 26.61
N ALA A 87 -17.26 11.68 27.05
CA ALA A 87 -17.57 10.47 26.31
C ALA A 87 -19.08 10.39 26.10
N GLY A 88 -19.51 10.03 24.88
CA GLY A 88 -20.93 9.86 24.56
C GLY A 88 -21.62 8.96 25.58
N GLN A 89 -22.90 9.24 25.85
CA GLN A 89 -23.72 8.75 26.97
C GLN A 89 -23.93 7.21 27.03
N GLU A 90 -23.30 6.44 26.15
CA GLU A 90 -23.36 4.97 26.07
C GLU A 90 -22.02 4.27 26.39
N ALA A 91 -20.94 5.01 26.64
CA ALA A 91 -19.65 4.42 26.98
C ALA A 91 -19.59 3.99 28.47
N VAL A 92 -19.35 2.70 28.68
CA VAL A 92 -19.06 2.05 29.96
C VAL A 92 -18.03 2.88 30.77
N PRO A 93 -18.11 2.94 32.12
CA PRO A 93 -17.11 3.60 32.95
C PRO A 93 -15.80 2.79 32.97
N GLU A 94 -15.16 2.67 31.81
CA GLU A 94 -13.85 2.07 31.63
C GLU A 94 -12.78 3.05 32.13
N VAL A 95 -11.77 2.51 32.80
CA VAL A 95 -10.73 3.24 33.53
C VAL A 95 -9.97 4.15 32.56
N PHE A 96 -10.28 5.45 32.61
CA PHE A 96 -9.54 6.49 31.90
C PHE A 96 -8.06 6.40 32.29
N SER A 97 -7.22 5.95 31.35
CA SER A 97 -5.77 5.90 31.50
C SER A 97 -5.15 6.43 30.23
N ALA A 98 -5.01 7.76 30.15
CA ALA A 98 -4.42 8.45 29.00
C ALA A 98 -3.01 7.95 28.63
N ASP A 99 -2.32 7.30 29.58
CA ASP A 99 -1.07 6.59 29.36
C ASP A 99 -1.27 5.07 29.57
N LEU A 100 -1.10 4.30 28.50
CA LEU A 100 -1.13 2.82 28.55
C LEU A 100 0.04 2.26 29.36
N ASP A 101 1.14 3.00 29.39
CA ASP A 101 2.43 2.56 29.93
C ASP A 101 2.68 3.07 31.36
N HIS A 102 1.67 3.69 32.00
CA HIS A 102 1.85 4.37 33.28
C HIS A 102 2.33 3.42 34.39
N MET A 103 1.91 2.15 34.35
CA MET A 103 2.29 1.12 35.33
C MET A 103 3.70 0.55 35.12
N LEU A 104 4.34 0.79 33.96
CA LEU A 104 5.64 0.21 33.66
C LEU A 104 6.73 0.86 34.54
N SER A 105 7.54 0.01 35.16
CA SER A 105 8.76 0.43 35.87
C SER A 105 9.81 0.99 34.90
N ALA A 106 10.79 1.72 35.42
CA ALA A 106 11.85 2.32 34.57
C ALA A 106 12.62 1.27 33.74
N SER A 107 12.87 0.09 34.31
CA SER A 107 13.49 -1.04 33.60
C SER A 107 12.59 -1.60 32.51
N GLU A 108 11.29 -1.77 32.79
CA GLU A 108 10.33 -2.27 31.80
C GLU A 108 10.14 -1.28 30.66
N ARG A 109 10.13 0.03 30.93
CA ARG A 109 10.08 1.07 29.90
C ARG A 109 11.29 1.01 28.96
N ALA A 110 12.48 0.71 29.48
CA ALA A 110 13.68 0.54 28.66
C ALA A 110 13.54 -0.69 27.75
N VAL A 111 13.10 -1.83 28.31
CA VAL A 111 12.84 -3.07 27.56
C VAL A 111 11.78 -2.84 26.48
N LYS A 112 10.67 -2.21 26.84
CA LYS A 112 9.59 -1.82 25.92
C LYS A 112 10.12 -0.98 24.76
N THR A 113 10.97 0.00 25.04
CA THR A 113 11.55 0.89 24.01
C THR A 113 12.43 0.10 23.03
N ALA A 114 13.26 -0.82 23.54
CA ALA A 114 14.10 -1.68 22.71
C ALA A 114 13.25 -2.58 21.79
N TRP A 115 12.21 -3.21 22.33
CA TRP A 115 11.31 -4.06 21.56
C TRP A 115 10.42 -3.28 20.59
N ALA A 116 9.95 -2.08 20.96
CA ALA A 116 9.20 -1.22 20.06
C ALA A 116 10.06 -0.82 18.84
N ALA A 117 11.33 -0.49 19.06
CA ALA A 117 12.28 -0.25 17.97
C ALA A 117 12.49 -1.52 17.12
N HIS A 118 12.68 -2.68 17.76
CA HIS A 118 12.81 -3.95 17.04
C HIS A 118 11.58 -4.27 16.18
N THR A 119 10.35 -4.04 16.70
CA THR A 119 9.11 -4.22 15.95
C THR A 119 9.08 -3.30 14.73
N HIS A 120 9.31 -2.01 14.92
CA HIS A 120 9.24 -1.03 13.84
C HIS A 120 10.28 -1.27 12.72
N TYR A 121 11.51 -1.68 13.08
CA TYR A 121 12.54 -1.93 12.07
C TYR A 121 12.47 -3.33 11.48
N VAL A 122 12.42 -4.38 12.30
CA VAL A 122 12.53 -5.77 11.84
C VAL A 122 11.19 -6.29 11.29
N LEU A 123 10.11 -6.17 12.06
CA LEU A 123 8.78 -6.59 11.59
C LEU A 123 8.24 -5.63 10.53
N GLY A 124 8.57 -4.34 10.61
CA GLY A 124 8.27 -3.37 9.56
C GLY A 124 8.91 -3.75 8.21
N ASP A 125 10.18 -4.19 8.21
CA ASP A 125 10.85 -4.65 6.98
C ASP A 125 10.22 -5.94 6.43
N LEU A 126 9.83 -6.88 7.31
CA LEU A 126 9.14 -8.11 6.90
C LEU A 126 7.76 -7.83 6.31
N LEU A 127 7.00 -6.90 6.90
CA LEU A 127 5.72 -6.46 6.37
C LEU A 127 5.90 -5.76 5.01
N ALA A 128 6.86 -4.84 4.90
CA ALA A 128 7.15 -4.15 3.65
C ALA A 128 7.63 -5.11 2.55
N HIS A 129 8.37 -6.17 2.91
CA HIS A 129 8.72 -7.24 1.98
C HIS A 129 7.47 -7.92 1.40
N VAL A 130 6.53 -8.35 2.25
CA VAL A 130 5.29 -9.02 1.80
C VAL A 130 4.43 -8.10 0.92
N LEU A 131 4.36 -6.81 1.25
CA LEU A 131 3.52 -5.84 0.56
C LEU A 131 4.10 -5.34 -0.77
N TYR A 132 5.40 -5.02 -0.81
CA TYR A 132 5.99 -4.26 -1.92
C TYR A 132 7.06 -5.04 -2.69
N SER A 133 7.69 -6.02 -2.06
CA SER A 133 8.79 -6.75 -2.67
C SER A 133 8.35 -8.02 -3.39
N LEU A 134 7.31 -8.70 -2.92
CA LEU A 134 6.78 -9.89 -3.58
C LEU A 134 5.91 -9.47 -4.79
N PRO A 135 6.29 -9.85 -6.03
CA PRO A 135 5.62 -9.38 -7.23
C PRO A 135 4.18 -9.86 -7.32
N GLU A 136 3.91 -11.11 -6.91
CA GLU A 136 2.57 -11.70 -6.86
C GLU A 136 1.64 -10.89 -5.94
N ASN A 137 2.08 -10.60 -4.71
CA ASN A 137 1.30 -9.84 -3.75
C ASN A 137 1.11 -8.37 -4.16
N TYR A 138 2.17 -7.75 -4.70
CA TYR A 138 2.10 -6.35 -5.12
C TYR A 138 1.16 -6.16 -6.31
N SER A 139 1.35 -6.93 -7.39
CA SER A 139 0.62 -6.74 -8.64
C SER A 139 -0.88 -7.06 -8.53
N THR A 140 -1.24 -8.10 -7.78
CA THR A 140 -2.63 -8.59 -7.70
C THR A 140 -3.44 -7.97 -6.57
N LEU A 141 -2.81 -7.61 -5.45
CA LEU A 141 -3.51 -7.16 -4.23
C LEU A 141 -3.13 -5.74 -3.82
N VAL A 142 -1.85 -5.44 -3.59
CA VAL A 142 -1.44 -4.14 -3.01
C VAL A 142 -1.57 -3.00 -4.02
N TYR A 143 -1.15 -3.19 -5.26
CA TYR A 143 -1.26 -2.16 -6.30
C TYR A 143 -2.72 -1.81 -6.62
N PRO A 144 -3.64 -2.77 -6.90
CA PRO A 144 -5.04 -2.45 -7.17
C PRO A 144 -5.73 -1.78 -5.98
N THR A 145 -5.42 -2.21 -4.76
CA THR A 145 -5.99 -1.59 -3.55
C THR A 145 -5.49 -0.16 -3.39
N LEU A 146 -4.19 0.11 -3.45
CA LEU A 146 -3.65 1.47 -3.42
C LEU A 146 -4.20 2.34 -4.56
N ALA A 147 -4.22 1.82 -5.80
CA ALA A 147 -4.72 2.56 -6.95
C ALA A 147 -6.21 2.93 -6.83
N SER A 148 -7.01 2.12 -6.13
CA SER A 148 -8.43 2.41 -5.86
C SER A 148 -8.64 3.55 -4.86
N LEU A 149 -7.67 3.78 -3.96
CA LEU A 149 -7.75 4.84 -2.95
C LEU A 149 -7.49 6.22 -3.56
N TYR A 150 -6.69 6.29 -4.62
CA TYR A 150 -6.28 7.57 -5.21
C TYR A 150 -7.20 8.02 -6.35
N PRO A 151 -7.46 9.33 -6.45
CA PRO A 151 -8.06 9.89 -7.66
C PRO A 151 -7.09 9.79 -8.84
N VAL A 152 -7.63 9.84 -10.06
CA VAL A 152 -6.81 10.14 -11.25
C VAL A 152 -6.19 11.53 -11.06
N PRO A 153 -4.94 11.80 -11.51
CA PRO A 153 -3.96 10.89 -12.08
C PRO A 153 -3.07 10.18 -11.04
N GLN A 154 -3.21 10.50 -9.75
CA GLN A 154 -2.40 9.96 -8.65
C GLN A 154 -2.37 8.42 -8.64
N ARG A 155 -3.50 7.78 -8.96
CA ARG A 155 -3.60 6.32 -9.03
C ARG A 155 -2.56 5.62 -9.92
N TYR A 156 -2.01 6.32 -10.92
CA TYR A 156 -1.06 5.73 -11.88
C TYR A 156 0.40 5.80 -11.44
N TYR A 157 0.76 6.71 -10.52
CA TYR A 157 2.16 6.92 -10.15
C TYR A 157 2.42 6.82 -8.65
N VAL A 158 1.43 7.12 -7.79
CA VAL A 158 1.62 7.10 -6.34
C VAL A 158 1.91 5.69 -5.81
N PRO A 159 1.20 4.62 -6.21
CA PRO A 159 1.53 3.27 -5.75
C PRO A 159 2.97 2.86 -6.09
N HIS A 160 3.44 3.15 -7.30
CA HIS A 160 4.82 2.90 -7.72
C HIS A 160 5.81 3.71 -6.89
N ARG A 161 5.54 5.01 -6.69
CA ARG A 161 6.37 5.86 -5.83
C ARG A 161 6.47 5.30 -4.40
N ILE A 162 5.38 4.78 -3.84
CA ILE A 162 5.39 4.14 -2.52
C ILE A 162 6.27 2.87 -2.54
N ARG A 163 6.13 2.01 -3.55
CA ARG A 163 6.97 0.82 -3.72
C ARG A 163 8.46 1.20 -3.80
N ASP A 164 8.80 2.21 -4.58
CA ASP A 164 10.17 2.70 -4.77
C ASP A 164 10.78 3.28 -3.49
N LEU A 165 9.96 3.88 -2.61
CA LEU A 165 10.42 4.38 -1.30
C LEU A 165 10.89 3.25 -0.37
N HIS A 166 10.29 2.07 -0.46
CA HIS A 166 10.66 0.92 0.37
C HIS A 166 11.84 0.12 -0.20
N ALA A 167 12.08 0.20 -1.52
CA ALA A 167 13.14 -0.53 -2.21
C ALA A 167 14.54 -0.39 -1.58
N PRO A 168 15.11 0.82 -1.36
CA PRO A 168 16.49 0.95 -0.85
C PRO A 168 16.64 0.41 0.58
N ARG A 169 15.62 0.55 1.42
CA ARG A 169 15.62 0.02 2.79
C ARG A 169 15.57 -1.51 2.79
N LEU A 170 14.72 -2.08 1.95
CA LEU A 170 14.60 -3.53 1.82
C LEU A 170 15.83 -4.14 1.16
N ASP A 171 16.46 -3.46 0.21
CA ASP A 171 17.68 -3.92 -0.45
C ASP A 171 18.86 -3.97 0.52
N ALA A 172 19.03 -2.91 1.32
CA ALA A 172 20.02 -2.89 2.41
C ALA A 172 19.77 -4.01 3.45
N SER A 173 18.51 -4.37 3.68
CA SER A 173 18.15 -5.47 4.56
C SER A 173 18.29 -6.85 3.89
N GLY A 174 18.49 -6.94 2.57
CA GLY A 174 18.49 -8.19 1.81
C GLY A 174 17.11 -8.85 1.71
N LEU A 175 16.04 -8.12 2.02
CA LEU A 175 14.65 -8.54 1.85
C LEU A 175 14.03 -7.99 0.57
N TRP A 176 14.74 -7.15 -0.19
CA TRP A 176 14.26 -6.80 -1.51
C TRP A 176 14.50 -7.99 -2.45
N ASN A 177 13.39 -8.56 -2.90
CA ASN A 177 13.32 -9.62 -3.86
C ASN A 177 13.68 -9.07 -5.24
N LEU A 178 14.98 -8.94 -5.47
CA LEU A 178 15.56 -8.80 -6.79
C LEU A 178 15.62 -10.18 -7.51
N ALA A 179 14.83 -11.17 -7.07
CA ALA A 179 14.95 -12.53 -7.58
C ALA A 179 14.45 -12.61 -9.02
N GLY A 180 15.36 -12.43 -9.97
CA GLY A 180 15.40 -13.15 -11.23
C GLY A 180 14.24 -13.01 -12.21
N GLU A 181 13.18 -12.27 -11.88
CA GLU A 181 12.15 -11.86 -12.82
C GLU A 181 12.60 -10.54 -13.45
N GLU A 182 12.58 -9.42 -12.72
CA GLU A 182 12.92 -8.12 -13.33
C GLU A 182 14.38 -8.00 -13.82
N ILE A 183 15.39 -8.61 -13.16
CA ILE A 183 16.79 -8.53 -13.64
C ILE A 183 17.04 -9.49 -14.79
N GLU A 184 16.60 -10.75 -14.71
CA GLU A 184 16.87 -11.71 -15.79
C GLU A 184 15.94 -11.50 -16.98
N ASP A 185 14.76 -10.89 -16.80
CA ASP A 185 13.91 -10.45 -17.93
C ASP A 185 14.55 -9.23 -18.60
N VAL A 186 15.16 -8.30 -17.86
CA VAL A 186 15.97 -7.22 -18.44
C VAL A 186 17.24 -7.78 -19.11
N GLU A 187 17.97 -8.70 -18.48
CA GLU A 187 19.16 -9.33 -19.06
C GLU A 187 18.79 -10.20 -20.26
N ALA A 188 17.67 -10.95 -20.24
CA ALA A 188 17.19 -11.72 -21.37
C ALA A 188 16.66 -10.83 -22.50
N GLU A 189 16.00 -9.71 -22.19
CA GLU A 189 15.62 -8.69 -23.16
C GLU A 189 16.85 -7.99 -23.76
N GLU A 190 17.87 -7.71 -22.96
CA GLU A 190 19.16 -7.16 -23.39
C GLU A 190 19.96 -8.16 -24.24
N GLU A 191 20.01 -9.44 -23.86
CA GLU A 191 20.62 -10.52 -24.65
C GLU A 191 19.85 -10.77 -25.96
N ALA A 192 18.51 -10.72 -25.92
CA ALA A 192 17.66 -10.80 -27.11
C ALA A 192 17.79 -9.54 -27.99
N ALA A 193 18.08 -8.38 -27.43
CA ALA A 193 18.36 -7.15 -28.17
C ALA A 193 19.78 -7.15 -28.77
N GLN A 194 20.76 -7.72 -28.08
CA GLN A 194 22.16 -7.82 -28.52
C GLN A 194 22.34 -8.92 -29.59
N SER A 195 21.57 -10.00 -29.54
CA SER A 195 21.57 -11.08 -30.54
C SER A 195 20.86 -10.73 -31.86
N LYS A 196 20.13 -9.61 -31.93
CA LYS A 196 19.54 -9.08 -33.17
C LYS A 196 20.55 -8.41 -34.11
N PHE A 197 21.81 -8.26 -33.70
CA PHE A 197 22.90 -7.84 -34.59
C PHE A 197 23.58 -9.06 -35.23
N PRO A 198 23.61 -9.18 -36.58
CA PRO A 198 24.26 -10.31 -37.23
C PRO A 198 25.76 -10.28 -36.94
N ARG A 199 26.24 -11.26 -36.16
CA ARG A 199 27.66 -11.45 -35.88
C ARG A 199 28.15 -12.61 -36.73
N ASP A 200 28.74 -12.30 -37.87
CA ASP A 200 29.38 -13.28 -38.74
C ASP A 200 30.60 -13.89 -38.03
N GLY A 201 30.51 -15.17 -37.68
CA GLY A 201 31.69 -15.95 -37.29
C GLY A 201 31.45 -17.05 -36.25
N LYS A 202 31.29 -18.28 -36.76
CA LYS A 202 31.46 -19.61 -36.14
C LYS A 202 30.92 -19.84 -34.70
N PRO A 203 30.03 -20.85 -34.49
CA PRO A 203 29.51 -21.18 -33.18
C PRO A 203 30.64 -21.74 -32.29
N ARG A 204 30.93 -21.04 -31.20
CA ARG A 204 31.75 -21.57 -30.11
C ARG A 204 30.90 -22.57 -29.35
N SER A 205 31.29 -23.85 -29.35
CA SER A 205 30.63 -24.91 -28.58
C SER A 205 30.95 -24.71 -27.08
N THR A 206 30.23 -23.80 -26.43
CA THR A 206 30.05 -23.83 -24.99
C THR A 206 28.97 -24.87 -24.67
N PRO A 207 29.13 -25.69 -23.61
CA PRO A 207 28.05 -26.55 -23.15
C PRO A 207 26.82 -25.68 -22.91
N ALA A 208 25.66 -26.14 -23.41
CA ALA A 208 24.41 -25.40 -23.28
C ALA A 208 24.20 -25.00 -21.81
N PRO A 209 23.90 -23.72 -21.52
CA PRO A 209 23.59 -23.31 -20.16
C PRO A 209 22.43 -24.18 -19.64
N PRO A 210 22.42 -24.52 -18.34
CA PRO A 210 21.27 -25.21 -17.76
C PRO A 210 20.00 -24.42 -18.07
N PRO A 211 18.84 -25.08 -18.26
CA PRO A 211 17.60 -24.39 -18.57
C PRO A 211 17.34 -23.31 -17.51
N LEU A 212 17.23 -22.05 -17.97
CA LEU A 212 17.15 -20.84 -17.14
C LEU A 212 16.07 -20.98 -16.07
N ASP A 213 14.94 -21.61 -16.41
CA ASP A 213 13.81 -21.86 -15.52
C ASP A 213 14.19 -22.63 -14.25
N LYS A 214 15.07 -23.64 -14.37
CA LYS A 214 15.52 -24.38 -13.19
C LYS A 214 16.37 -23.50 -12.29
N VAL A 215 17.28 -22.70 -12.83
CA VAL A 215 18.10 -21.81 -12.00
C VAL A 215 17.23 -20.75 -11.29
N LYS A 216 16.24 -20.18 -11.99
CA LYS A 216 15.26 -19.24 -11.44
C LYS A 216 14.48 -19.84 -10.27
N ILE A 217 13.93 -21.05 -10.46
CA ILE A 217 13.16 -21.76 -9.43
C ILE A 217 14.00 -21.99 -8.17
N TRP A 218 15.26 -22.40 -8.34
CA TRP A 218 16.13 -22.71 -7.19
C TRP A 218 16.58 -21.43 -6.45
N LYS A 219 16.90 -20.35 -7.16
CA LYS A 219 17.22 -19.04 -6.55
C LYS A 219 16.02 -18.49 -5.78
N SER A 220 14.82 -18.59 -6.35
CA SER A 220 13.58 -18.17 -5.70
C SER A 220 13.31 -19.02 -4.45
N ALA A 221 13.41 -20.34 -4.53
CA ALA A 221 13.24 -21.23 -3.38
C ALA A 221 14.24 -20.95 -2.26
N PHE A 222 15.52 -20.74 -2.59
CA PHE A 222 16.56 -20.39 -1.61
C PHE A 222 16.30 -19.03 -0.96
N PHE A 223 15.89 -18.03 -1.75
CA PHE A 223 15.53 -16.73 -1.22
C PHE A 223 14.32 -16.82 -0.28
N ARG A 224 13.29 -17.58 -0.66
CA ARG A 224 12.11 -17.84 0.18
C ARG A 224 12.52 -18.46 1.52
N GLU A 225 13.37 -19.49 1.51
CA GLU A 225 13.86 -20.11 2.74
C GLU A 225 14.63 -19.12 3.62
N ARG A 226 15.50 -18.29 3.04
CA ARG A 226 16.22 -17.24 3.78
C ARG A 226 15.28 -16.22 4.42
N VAL A 227 14.21 -15.82 3.73
CA VAL A 227 13.19 -14.92 4.28
C VAL A 227 12.46 -15.60 5.44
N LEU A 228 12.10 -16.88 5.30
CA LEU A 228 11.46 -17.66 6.36
C LEU A 228 12.37 -17.81 7.60
N GLU A 229 13.65 -18.13 7.42
CA GLU A 229 14.63 -18.20 8.51
C GLU A 229 14.74 -16.85 9.24
N ARG A 230 14.79 -15.74 8.50
CA ARG A 230 14.82 -14.40 9.09
C ARG A 230 13.54 -14.05 9.82
N ALA A 231 12.39 -14.40 9.25
CA ALA A 231 11.08 -14.18 9.90
C ALA A 231 10.97 -15.01 11.18
N ARG A 232 11.43 -16.27 11.18
CA ARG A 232 11.53 -17.10 12.39
C ARG A 232 12.43 -16.45 13.43
N GLY A 233 13.64 -16.04 13.04
CA GLY A 233 14.59 -15.38 13.94
C GLY A 233 14.06 -14.07 14.52
N ALA A 234 13.19 -13.36 13.79
CA ALA A 234 12.54 -12.14 14.26
C ALA A 234 11.35 -12.41 15.20
N LEU A 235 10.54 -13.44 14.94
CA LEU A 235 9.30 -13.75 15.68
C LEU A 235 9.54 -14.62 16.91
N GLU A 236 10.50 -15.53 16.87
CA GLU A 236 10.80 -16.45 17.97
C GLU A 236 11.10 -15.74 19.30
N PRO A 237 11.87 -14.63 19.33
CA PRO A 237 12.09 -13.88 20.57
C PRO A 237 10.79 -13.31 21.16
N TYR A 238 9.82 -12.91 20.34
CA TYR A 238 8.51 -12.45 20.83
C TYR A 238 7.69 -13.61 21.38
N ALA A 239 7.67 -14.76 20.70
CA ALA A 239 6.98 -15.95 21.20
C ALA A 239 7.58 -16.41 22.54
N ARG A 240 8.92 -16.39 22.64
CA ARG A 240 9.66 -16.64 23.88
C ARG A 240 9.44 -15.57 24.93
N LEU A 241 9.11 -14.33 24.58
CA LEU A 241 8.82 -13.30 25.58
C LEU A 241 7.39 -13.44 26.11
N LEU A 242 6.44 -13.74 25.22
CA LEU A 242 5.02 -13.90 25.54
C LEU A 242 4.76 -15.15 26.39
N HIS A 243 5.44 -16.27 26.09
CA HIS A 243 5.15 -17.58 26.69
C HIS A 243 3.65 -17.91 26.59
N ASP A 244 3.01 -18.18 27.74
CA ASP A 244 1.59 -18.49 27.89
C ASP A 244 0.75 -17.27 28.32
N LYS A 245 1.34 -16.06 28.32
CA LYS A 245 0.63 -14.85 28.74
C LYS A 245 -0.24 -14.29 27.61
N HIS A 246 -1.31 -13.62 27.99
CA HIS A 246 -2.16 -12.90 27.05
C HIS A 246 -1.53 -11.59 26.55
N PHE A 247 -0.70 -10.92 27.36
CA PHE A 247 0.05 -9.72 27.01
C PHE A 247 1.47 -9.76 27.63
N PHE A 248 2.39 -8.92 27.15
CA PHE A 248 3.80 -9.02 27.54
C PHE A 248 4.08 -8.72 29.00
N PHE A 249 3.48 -7.65 29.54
CA PHE A 249 3.81 -7.16 30.88
C PHE A 249 2.75 -7.54 31.92
N TYR A 250 1.50 -7.11 31.69
CA TYR A 250 0.40 -7.19 32.65
C TYR A 250 -0.82 -7.86 32.01
N ASP A 251 -1.93 -8.01 32.73
CA ASP A 251 -3.20 -8.52 32.18
C ASP A 251 -3.96 -7.45 31.35
N ARG A 252 -3.25 -6.48 30.79
CA ARG A 252 -3.79 -5.41 29.95
C ARG A 252 -2.83 -5.10 28.80
N PRO A 253 -3.33 -4.64 27.64
CA PRO A 253 -2.51 -4.27 26.51
C PRO A 253 -1.71 -2.99 26.82
N THR A 254 -0.40 -3.07 26.54
CA THR A 254 0.55 -1.96 26.59
C THR A 254 0.84 -1.41 25.20
N SER A 255 1.61 -0.33 25.11
CA SER A 255 1.98 0.24 23.80
C SER A 255 2.70 -0.78 22.91
N LEU A 256 3.44 -1.72 23.51
CA LEU A 256 4.19 -2.75 22.80
C LEU A 256 3.28 -3.83 22.23
N ASP A 257 2.30 -4.30 23.01
CA ASP A 257 1.29 -5.28 22.57
C ASP A 257 0.55 -4.74 21.33
N VAL A 258 0.15 -3.45 21.39
CA VAL A 258 -0.52 -2.75 20.29
C VAL A 258 0.35 -2.65 19.02
N LEU A 259 1.63 -2.32 19.16
CA LEU A 259 2.56 -2.24 18.04
C LEU A 259 2.83 -3.61 17.41
N LEU A 260 2.98 -4.66 18.22
CA LEU A 260 3.19 -6.00 17.71
C LEU A 260 1.93 -6.52 17.01
N ALA A 261 0.77 -6.36 17.65
CA ALA A 261 -0.52 -6.79 17.12
C ALA A 261 -0.78 -6.18 15.74
N SER A 262 -0.52 -4.88 15.54
CA SER A 262 -0.78 -4.23 14.24
C SER A 262 0.01 -4.85 13.09
N HIS A 263 1.28 -5.19 13.31
CA HIS A 263 2.13 -5.84 12.30
C HIS A 263 1.68 -7.28 12.02
N ILE A 264 1.40 -8.06 13.08
CA ILE A 264 0.94 -9.46 12.93
C ILE A 264 -0.40 -9.52 12.21
N LEU A 265 -1.34 -8.63 12.55
CA LEU A 265 -2.65 -8.58 11.90
C LEU A 265 -2.52 -8.26 10.42
N LEU A 266 -1.64 -7.34 10.02
CA LEU A 266 -1.40 -7.01 8.61
C LEU A 266 -0.63 -8.11 7.86
N LEU A 267 0.16 -8.93 8.55
CA LEU A 267 0.80 -10.11 7.94
C LEU A 267 -0.17 -11.29 7.73
N THR A 268 -1.28 -11.34 8.48
CA THR A 268 -2.14 -12.53 8.56
C THR A 268 -3.57 -12.33 8.04
N SER A 269 -4.11 -11.12 8.14
CA SER A 269 -5.50 -10.82 7.75
C SER A 269 -5.69 -10.59 6.24
N PRO A 270 -4.76 -9.95 5.51
CA PRO A 270 -4.95 -9.73 4.08
C PRO A 270 -4.93 -11.04 3.28
N PRO A 271 -5.77 -11.14 2.22
CA PRO A 271 -5.84 -12.33 1.37
C PRO A 271 -4.67 -12.35 0.37
N PHE A 272 -3.44 -12.44 0.87
CA PHE A 272 -2.23 -12.48 0.04
C PHE A 272 -2.24 -13.71 -0.89
N PRO A 273 -2.01 -13.53 -2.21
CA PRO A 273 -1.81 -14.64 -3.14
C PRO A 273 -0.66 -15.57 -2.74
N ASP A 274 0.43 -14.98 -2.25
CA ASP A 274 1.56 -15.70 -1.67
C ASP A 274 1.61 -15.48 -0.15
N PRO A 275 0.96 -16.36 0.64
CA PRO A 275 0.81 -16.21 2.09
C PRO A 275 2.04 -16.67 2.90
N LEU A 276 3.26 -16.58 2.35
CA LEU A 276 4.51 -17.04 2.98
C LEU A 276 4.63 -16.80 4.50
N LEU A 277 4.55 -15.53 4.90
CA LEU A 277 4.70 -15.15 6.31
C LEU A 277 3.41 -15.39 7.11
N GLY A 278 2.25 -15.33 6.46
CA GLY A 278 0.96 -15.61 7.09
C GLY A 278 0.87 -17.06 7.54
N ASP A 279 1.28 -18.00 6.69
CA ASP A 279 1.32 -19.43 6.99
C ASP A 279 2.37 -19.74 8.06
N LEU A 280 3.55 -19.14 7.97
CA LEU A 280 4.57 -19.25 9.01
C LEU A 280 4.04 -18.85 10.40
N ILE A 281 3.29 -17.74 10.50
CA ILE A 281 2.73 -17.28 11.77
C ILE A 281 1.63 -18.23 12.25
N ARG A 282 0.75 -18.69 11.36
CA ARG A 282 -0.35 -19.62 11.70
C ARG A 282 0.18 -20.97 12.19
N ASP A 283 1.22 -21.50 11.55
CA ASP A 283 1.74 -22.84 11.82
C ASP A 283 2.76 -22.85 12.97
N ALA A 284 3.72 -21.93 12.96
CA ALA A 284 4.83 -21.93 13.92
C ALA A 284 4.61 -21.04 15.15
N PHE A 285 3.75 -20.02 15.06
CA PHE A 285 3.56 -19.02 16.12
C PHE A 285 2.08 -18.72 16.43
N PRO A 286 1.24 -19.74 16.71
CA PRO A 286 -0.18 -19.53 17.00
C PRO A 286 -0.44 -18.67 18.25
N SER A 287 0.48 -18.68 19.22
CA SER A 287 0.39 -17.82 20.42
C SER A 287 0.47 -16.34 20.08
N LEU A 288 1.32 -15.95 19.13
CA LEU A 288 1.46 -14.57 18.67
C LEU A 288 0.22 -14.12 17.89
N LEU A 289 -0.36 -15.02 17.10
CA LEU A 289 -1.63 -14.74 16.42
C LEU A 289 -2.79 -14.55 17.42
N ALA A 290 -2.90 -15.44 18.41
CA ALA A 290 -3.90 -15.33 19.47
C ALA A 290 -3.74 -14.03 20.26
N HIS A 291 -2.50 -13.64 20.57
CA HIS A 291 -2.18 -12.37 21.20
C HIS A 291 -2.66 -11.18 20.36
N ALA A 292 -2.32 -11.15 19.07
CA ALA A 292 -2.71 -10.06 18.18
C ALA A 292 -4.24 -9.93 18.04
N GLN A 293 -4.96 -11.06 17.99
CA GLN A 293 -6.42 -11.09 17.99
C GLN A 293 -7.02 -10.64 19.33
N ALA A 294 -6.43 -11.02 20.46
CA ALA A 294 -6.86 -10.58 21.78
C ALA A 294 -6.75 -9.06 21.93
N VAL A 295 -5.59 -8.49 21.57
CA VAL A 295 -5.37 -7.03 21.56
C VAL A 295 -6.39 -6.32 20.66
N LEU A 296 -6.66 -6.86 19.46
CA LEU A 296 -7.66 -6.31 18.56
C LEU A 296 -9.06 -6.33 19.17
N SER A 297 -9.45 -7.44 19.81
CA SER A 297 -10.78 -7.59 20.41
C SER A 297 -10.99 -6.69 21.63
N GLU A 298 -9.93 -6.42 22.40
CA GLU A 298 -9.98 -5.51 23.54
C GLU A 298 -10.02 -4.04 23.09
N ALA A 299 -9.22 -3.67 22.09
CA ALA A 299 -9.22 -2.32 21.55
C ALA A 299 -10.46 -2.01 20.69
N LEU A 300 -11.02 -3.01 20.00
CA LEU A 300 -12.10 -2.86 19.03
C LEU A 300 -13.09 -4.02 19.15
N PRO A 301 -13.97 -4.01 20.17
CA PRO A 301 -14.86 -5.14 20.46
C PRO A 301 -15.97 -5.34 19.42
N SER A 302 -16.46 -4.27 18.80
CA SER A 302 -17.60 -4.34 17.88
C SER A 302 -17.17 -4.36 16.41
N ARG A 303 -17.86 -5.16 15.59
CA ARG A 303 -17.77 -5.12 14.12
C ARG A 303 -19.09 -4.58 13.54
N PRO A 304 -19.07 -3.68 12.54
CA PRO A 304 -17.89 -3.12 11.85
C PRO A 304 -17.06 -2.22 12.78
N PHE A 305 -15.74 -2.18 12.58
CA PHE A 305 -14.83 -1.49 13.50
C PHE A 305 -15.09 0.00 13.64
N SER A 306 -15.67 0.62 12.61
CA SER A 306 -16.15 2.00 12.62
C SER A 306 -17.23 2.28 13.65
N ALA A 307 -17.88 1.26 14.22
CA ALA A 307 -18.82 1.43 15.32
C ALA A 307 -18.13 1.82 16.65
N ASN A 308 -16.82 1.59 16.78
CA ASN A 308 -16.08 1.86 18.01
C ASN A 308 -15.54 3.31 18.08
N TYR A 309 -15.61 4.09 17.00
CA TYR A 309 -15.13 5.48 16.96
C TYR A 309 -16.01 6.39 16.11
N VAL A 310 -15.86 7.70 16.31
CA VAL A 310 -16.54 8.70 15.48
C VAL A 310 -15.82 8.82 14.14
N THR A 311 -16.46 8.43 13.05
CA THR A 311 -15.92 8.58 11.69
C THR A 311 -16.31 9.95 11.12
N ALA A 312 -15.31 10.72 10.70
CA ALA A 312 -15.48 11.97 9.95
C ALA A 312 -15.38 11.70 8.43
N PRO A 313 -15.96 12.59 7.58
CA PRO A 313 -16.00 12.35 6.14
C PRO A 313 -14.59 12.20 5.54
N GLN A 314 -14.45 11.23 4.63
CA GLN A 314 -13.21 11.01 3.88
C GLN A 314 -12.75 12.30 3.21
N GLN A 315 -11.49 12.65 3.42
CA GLN A 315 -10.88 13.76 2.70
C GLN A 315 -10.39 13.26 1.34
N SER A 316 -11.26 13.31 0.32
CA SER A 316 -10.85 13.10 -1.07
C SER A 316 -10.74 14.44 -1.77
N THR A 317 -9.55 14.78 -2.26
CA THR A 317 -9.38 15.92 -3.17
C THR A 317 -9.81 15.48 -4.56
N ALA A 318 -11.07 15.72 -4.92
CA ALA A 318 -11.52 15.50 -6.28
C ALA A 318 -10.76 16.43 -7.25
N LEU A 319 -10.34 15.93 -8.41
CA LEU A 319 -9.71 16.76 -9.47
C LEU A 319 -10.54 17.98 -9.88
N SER A 320 -11.86 17.95 -9.62
CA SER A 320 -12.76 19.08 -9.83
C SER A 320 -12.39 20.31 -9.00
N THR A 321 -11.56 20.19 -7.96
CA THR A 321 -11.04 21.34 -7.20
C THR A 321 -9.81 21.98 -7.84
N LEU A 322 -9.09 21.25 -8.72
CA LEU A 322 -7.95 21.77 -9.48
C LEU A 322 -8.38 22.40 -10.80
N LEU A 323 -9.51 21.97 -11.36
CA LEU A 323 -10.13 22.63 -12.50
C LEU A 323 -10.92 23.85 -12.00
N PRO A 324 -10.68 25.07 -12.52
CA PRO A 324 -11.60 26.16 -12.24
C PRO A 324 -13.01 25.72 -12.64
N PRO A 325 -14.04 26.02 -11.84
CA PRO A 325 -15.40 25.59 -12.18
C PRO A 325 -15.70 26.08 -13.60
N PHE A 326 -16.29 25.25 -14.45
CA PHE A 326 -16.62 25.63 -15.83
C PHE A 326 -17.40 26.96 -15.90
N SER A 327 -18.12 27.32 -14.83
CA SER A 327 -18.78 28.61 -14.66
C SER A 327 -17.83 29.82 -14.58
N ALA A 328 -16.59 29.66 -14.11
CA ALA A 328 -15.56 30.69 -14.13
C ALA A 328 -14.98 30.90 -15.55
N LEU A 329 -14.97 29.85 -16.38
CA LEU A 329 -14.57 29.95 -17.79
C LEU A 329 -15.62 30.73 -18.62
N TRP A 330 -16.88 30.72 -18.19
CA TRP A 330 -18.01 31.41 -18.83
C TRP A 330 -18.53 32.61 -18.03
N LYS A 331 -17.75 33.12 -17.07
CA LYS A 331 -18.04 34.43 -16.49
C LYS A 331 -17.78 35.48 -17.57
N HIS A 332 -18.85 35.95 -18.20
CA HIS A 332 -18.83 37.21 -18.92
C HIS A 332 -18.24 38.28 -17.99
N PRO A 333 -17.21 39.02 -18.43
CA PRO A 333 -16.64 40.07 -17.60
C PRO A 333 -17.75 41.05 -17.24
N THR A 334 -17.97 41.25 -15.94
CA THR A 334 -18.74 42.39 -15.47
C THR A 334 -18.01 43.65 -15.93
N PRO A 335 -18.71 44.65 -16.49
CA PRO A 335 -18.07 45.83 -17.05
C PRO A 335 -17.46 46.63 -15.90
N LYS A 336 -16.18 46.39 -15.61
CA LYS A 336 -15.37 47.35 -14.86
C LYS A 336 -14.81 48.32 -15.87
N GLU A 337 -15.20 49.59 -15.74
CA GLU A 337 -14.59 50.74 -16.40
C GLU A 337 -13.07 50.73 -16.20
N LYS A 338 -12.36 50.10 -17.11
CA LYS A 338 -11.01 50.47 -17.48
C LYS A 338 -11.04 50.57 -19.00
N ALA A 339 -10.78 51.78 -19.50
CA ALA A 339 -10.74 52.06 -20.93
C ALA A 339 -9.80 51.03 -21.59
N SER A 340 -10.38 50.11 -22.35
CA SER A 340 -9.61 49.14 -23.10
C SER A 340 -8.86 49.88 -24.19
N THR A 341 -7.54 49.79 -24.15
CA THR A 341 -6.67 50.31 -25.20
C THR A 341 -6.97 49.56 -26.50
N ALA A 342 -6.95 50.25 -27.65
CA ALA A 342 -7.28 49.64 -28.94
C ALA A 342 -6.45 48.38 -29.27
N GLU A 343 -5.26 48.27 -28.67
CA GLU A 343 -4.35 47.13 -28.77
C GLU A 343 -4.88 45.88 -28.03
N ASP A 344 -5.55 46.04 -26.89
CA ASP A 344 -6.10 44.92 -26.11
C ASP A 344 -7.24 44.22 -26.85
N VAL A 345 -8.08 44.99 -27.55
CA VAL A 345 -9.17 44.47 -28.37
C VAL A 345 -8.63 43.70 -29.59
N LYS A 346 -7.54 44.20 -30.20
CA LYS A 346 -6.87 43.50 -31.30
C LYS A 346 -6.25 42.19 -30.83
N PHE A 347 -5.62 42.18 -29.66
CA PHE A 347 -5.03 40.98 -29.06
C PHE A 347 -6.09 39.92 -28.71
N GLN A 348 -7.23 40.32 -28.12
CA GLN A 348 -8.32 39.38 -27.81
C GLN A 348 -8.92 38.74 -29.07
N ARG A 349 -9.13 39.53 -30.14
CA ARG A 349 -9.61 39.01 -31.43
C ARG A 349 -8.59 38.09 -32.08
N GLY A 350 -7.30 38.45 -32.05
CA GLY A 350 -6.22 37.59 -32.55
C GLY A 350 -6.14 36.26 -31.82
N ARG A 351 -6.31 36.28 -30.49
CA ARG A 351 -6.33 35.07 -29.66
C ARG A 351 -7.53 34.17 -29.93
N LEU A 352 -8.73 34.74 -30.06
CA LEU A 352 -9.93 33.98 -30.46
C LEU A 352 -9.81 33.38 -31.86
N LEU A 353 -9.25 34.14 -32.81
CA LEU A 353 -8.99 33.65 -34.16
C LEU A 353 -7.99 32.49 -34.13
N TRP A 354 -6.92 32.61 -33.35
CA TRP A 354 -5.91 31.55 -33.19
C TRP A 354 -6.51 30.28 -32.60
N PHE A 355 -7.30 30.39 -31.52
CA PHE A 355 -8.01 29.23 -30.95
C PHE A 355 -8.99 28.61 -31.95
N GLY A 356 -9.69 29.44 -32.74
CA GLY A 356 -10.56 28.97 -33.81
C GLY A 356 -9.80 28.20 -34.90
N VAL A 357 -8.66 28.72 -35.36
CA VAL A 357 -7.80 28.06 -36.35
C VAL A 357 -7.21 26.75 -35.80
N ALA A 358 -6.77 26.74 -34.54
CA ALA A 358 -6.25 25.54 -33.90
C ALA A 358 -7.33 24.45 -33.80
N ALA A 359 -8.53 24.81 -33.35
CA ALA A 359 -9.67 23.89 -33.27
C ALA A 359 -10.07 23.35 -34.65
N LEU A 360 -10.15 24.22 -35.66
CA LEU A 360 -10.48 23.82 -37.04
C LEU A 360 -9.39 22.91 -37.63
N GLY A 361 -8.12 23.19 -37.33
CA GLY A 361 -6.97 22.37 -37.72
C GLY A 361 -7.01 20.98 -37.08
N THR A 362 -7.33 20.88 -35.79
CA THR A 362 -7.51 19.58 -35.11
C THR A 362 -8.71 18.81 -35.64
N ILE A 363 -9.83 19.48 -35.94
CA ILE A 363 -11.02 18.83 -36.52
C ILE A 363 -10.71 18.37 -37.95
N GLY A 364 -10.04 19.20 -38.75
CA GLY A 364 -9.58 18.84 -40.08
C GLY A 364 -8.61 17.67 -40.05
N TYR A 365 -7.67 17.65 -39.10
CA TYR A 365 -6.77 16.51 -38.89
C TYR A 365 -7.55 15.25 -38.51
N MET A 366 -8.52 15.32 -37.59
CA MET A 366 -9.35 14.17 -37.22
C MET A 366 -10.24 13.66 -38.36
N LEU A 367 -10.70 14.53 -39.27
CA LEU A 367 -11.57 14.16 -40.39
C LEU A 367 -10.81 13.66 -41.62
N PHE A 368 -9.59 14.16 -41.86
CA PHE A 368 -8.80 13.86 -43.07
C PHE A 368 -7.57 12.99 -42.83
N ALA A 369 -7.13 12.79 -41.58
CA ALA A 369 -6.19 11.73 -41.29
C ALA A 369 -6.92 10.39 -41.48
N PRO A 370 -6.39 9.46 -42.29
CA PRO A 370 -6.98 8.13 -42.42
C PRO A 370 -7.04 7.50 -41.02
N THR A 371 -8.23 7.13 -40.57
CA THR A 371 -8.47 6.48 -39.29
C THR A 371 -7.79 5.11 -39.26
N THR A 372 -6.51 5.07 -38.89
CA THR A 372 -5.80 3.84 -38.53
C THR A 372 -5.78 3.68 -37.02
N PHE A 373 -6.96 3.65 -36.41
CA PHE A 373 -7.12 2.99 -35.11
C PHE A 373 -7.68 1.60 -35.37
N GLN A 374 -6.79 0.63 -35.60
CA GLN A 374 -7.16 -0.79 -35.53
C GLN A 374 -7.35 -1.14 -34.05
N PHE A 375 -8.59 -1.20 -33.60
CA PHE A 375 -8.92 -1.87 -32.35
C PHE A 375 -8.87 -3.38 -32.61
N VAL A 376 -7.77 -4.03 -32.21
CA VAL A 376 -7.69 -5.49 -32.18
C VAL A 376 -8.53 -5.96 -30.99
N PHE A 377 -9.80 -6.27 -31.26
CA PHE A 377 -10.64 -7.03 -30.34
C PHE A 377 -10.23 -8.51 -30.45
N VAL A 378 -9.41 -8.97 -29.51
CA VAL A 378 -9.21 -10.41 -29.30
C VAL A 378 -10.45 -10.92 -28.57
N LYS A 379 -11.35 -11.59 -29.30
CA LYS A 379 -12.39 -12.43 -28.68
C LYS A 379 -11.73 -13.71 -28.17
N PRO A 380 -11.97 -14.11 -26.91
CA PRO A 380 -11.58 -15.43 -26.43
C PRO A 380 -12.71 -16.39 -26.74
N ASP A 381 -12.63 -17.11 -27.86
CA ASP A 381 -13.57 -18.21 -28.13
C ASP A 381 -12.85 -19.55 -27.90
N GLU A 382 -13.22 -20.11 -26.75
CA GLU A 382 -13.44 -21.51 -26.38
C GLU A 382 -12.92 -22.62 -27.32
N VAL A 383 -12.20 -23.52 -26.66
CA VAL A 383 -11.79 -24.85 -27.11
C VAL A 383 -13.01 -25.77 -27.09
N GLU A 384 -13.36 -26.38 -28.22
CA GLU A 384 -14.06 -27.68 -28.38
C GLU A 384 -13.99 -28.03 -29.88
N ALA A 385 -13.18 -29.02 -30.28
CA ALA A 385 -13.44 -30.47 -30.32
C ALA A 385 -13.96 -30.93 -31.70
N GLU A 386 -13.45 -32.11 -32.12
CA GLU A 386 -13.82 -32.90 -33.30
C GLU A 386 -13.32 -32.36 -34.65
N GLY A 387 -12.74 -33.12 -35.58
CA GLY A 387 -12.45 -34.54 -35.73
C GLY A 387 -11.97 -34.66 -37.20
N ALA A 388 -10.80 -35.24 -37.44
CA ALA A 388 -10.28 -35.46 -38.79
C ALA A 388 -10.09 -36.96 -38.96
N ASP A 389 -11.03 -37.56 -39.69
CA ASP A 389 -11.01 -38.94 -40.15
C ASP A 389 -9.92 -39.18 -41.22
N ASP A 390 -9.48 -40.43 -41.24
CA ASP A 390 -8.50 -41.11 -42.06
C ASP A 390 -8.82 -41.20 -43.57
N GLU A 391 -7.77 -41.43 -44.39
CA GLU A 391 -7.66 -42.40 -45.52
C GLU A 391 -6.33 -42.10 -46.27
N GLU A 392 -5.26 -42.86 -46.01
CA GLU A 392 -4.76 -44.04 -46.78
C GLU A 392 -4.13 -43.71 -48.15
N ASP A 393 -2.82 -43.98 -48.29
CA ASP A 393 -2.24 -44.75 -49.41
C ASP A 393 -0.75 -45.09 -49.17
N GLU A 394 -0.36 -46.24 -49.71
CA GLU A 394 0.63 -47.21 -49.23
C GLU A 394 2.08 -47.02 -49.69
N GLU A 395 3.00 -47.66 -48.94
CA GLU A 395 4.38 -47.99 -49.32
C GLU A 395 4.41 -49.25 -50.21
N GLU A 396 5.26 -49.26 -51.25
CA GLU A 396 5.78 -50.50 -51.85
C GLU A 396 7.32 -50.51 -51.77
N GLU A 397 7.85 -51.54 -51.09
CA GLU A 397 9.20 -52.11 -51.26
C GLU A 397 9.42 -52.50 -52.75
N GLU A 398 10.63 -52.56 -53.30
CA GLU A 398 11.58 -53.64 -53.07
C GLU A 398 13.00 -53.28 -53.56
N GLY A 399 13.98 -53.85 -52.87
CA GLY A 399 15.39 -53.72 -53.17
C GLY A 399 15.95 -54.78 -54.12
N GLU A 400 16.99 -54.31 -54.83
CA GLU A 400 18.25 -54.97 -55.21
C GLU A 400 18.26 -56.28 -56.02
N SER A 401 19.06 -56.28 -57.09
CA SER A 401 20.20 -57.20 -57.18
C SER A 401 21.20 -56.81 -58.29
N GLU A 402 22.48 -56.85 -57.89
CA GLU A 402 23.76 -56.70 -58.63
C GLU A 402 24.17 -55.34 -59.21
#